data_AF-A0A7V2G0F7-F1
#
_entry.id   AF-A0A7V2G0F7-F1
#
_cell.length_a   1.000
_cell.length_b   1.000
_cell.length_c   1.000
_cell.angle_alpha   90.00
_cell.angle_beta   90.00
_cell.angle_gamma   90.00
#
_symmetry.space_group_name_H-M   'P 1'
#
loop_
_entity.id
_entity.type
_entity.pdbx_description
1 polymer ?
#
loop_
_entity_poly.entity_id
_entity_poly.type
_entity_poly.pdbx_seq_one_letter_code
_entity_poly.pdbx_strand_id
1 'polypeptide(L)'
;MDQAAEVKRPFKLVVPGLKDPRFTIAAALTLWTVLGQTTYYFNRDLVQLAAAIMTACAIDLVIALVAFRQIMVPLSAYITALSVGILLESYDWRVYVVAGAWGILSKHLLRDRTRHFFNPSNFAIV
;
A
#
# COMPACT_ATOMS: atom_id res chain seq x y z
N MET A 1 -24.30 -12.26 38.83
CA MET A 1 -24.52 -11.45 37.60
C MET A 1 -23.15 -10.94 37.19
N ASP A 2 -22.43 -11.75 36.40
CA ASP A 2 -21.06 -11.48 35.99
C ASP A 2 -21.03 -10.35 34.94
N GLN A 3 -20.55 -9.18 35.35
CA GLN A 3 -20.10 -8.16 34.40
C GLN A 3 -18.69 -8.54 33.94
N ALA A 4 -18.62 -9.26 32.83
CA ALA A 4 -17.37 -9.48 32.11
C ALA A 4 -16.85 -8.12 31.63
N ALA A 5 -15.83 -7.60 32.32
CA ALA A 5 -15.10 -6.41 31.91
C ALA A 5 -14.57 -6.62 30.49
N GLU A 6 -15.05 -5.81 29.55
CA GLU A 6 -14.58 -5.79 28.16
C GLU A 6 -13.09 -5.37 28.17
N VAL A 7 -12.20 -6.36 28.17
CA VAL A 7 -10.75 -6.12 28.05
C VAL A 7 -10.50 -5.53 26.67
N LYS A 8 -10.43 -4.19 26.57
CA LYS A 8 -9.99 -3.48 25.38
C LYS A 8 -8.60 -3.98 25.01
N ARG A 9 -8.53 -4.86 24.00
CA ARG A 9 -7.25 -5.36 23.48
C ARG A 9 -6.36 -4.16 23.13
N PRO A 10 -5.14 -4.06 23.70
CA PRO A 10 -4.28 -2.91 23.47
C PRO A 10 -3.86 -2.83 22.00
N PHE A 11 -3.70 -1.61 21.48
CA PHE A 11 -3.17 -1.40 20.14
C PHE A 11 -1.76 -1.97 20.05
N LYS A 12 -1.51 -2.79 19.03
CA LYS A 12 -0.18 -3.35 18.78
C LYS A 12 0.52 -2.53 17.70
N LEU A 13 1.64 -1.91 18.06
CA LEU A 13 2.52 -1.23 17.12
C LEU A 13 3.40 -2.27 16.39
N VAL A 14 3.32 -2.30 15.07
CA VAL A 14 4.08 -3.22 14.21
C VAL A 14 5.01 -2.41 13.32
N VAL A 15 6.26 -2.27 13.75
CA VAL A 15 7.32 -1.62 12.96
C VAL A 15 8.19 -2.70 12.34
N PRO A 16 8.39 -2.70 11.00
CA PRO A 16 9.30 -3.64 10.36
C PRO A 16 10.75 -3.35 10.79
N GLY A 17 11.51 -4.40 11.06
CA GLY A 17 12.94 -4.27 11.35
C GLY A 17 13.71 -3.81 10.11
N LEU A 18 14.85 -3.15 10.31
CA LEU A 18 15.70 -2.64 9.22
C LEU A 18 16.21 -3.72 8.26
N LYS A 19 16.21 -4.99 8.69
CA LYS A 19 16.59 -6.16 7.87
C LYS A 19 15.42 -6.76 7.08
N ASP A 20 14.23 -6.16 7.12
CA ASP A 20 13.10 -6.64 6.33
C ASP A 20 13.41 -6.43 4.83
N PRO A 21 13.35 -7.49 3.98
CA PRO A 21 13.63 -7.38 2.55
C PRO A 21 12.74 -6.38 1.84
N ARG A 22 11.57 -6.02 2.40
CA ARG A 22 10.70 -4.97 1.88
C ARG A 22 11.37 -3.60 1.82
N PHE A 23 12.32 -3.29 2.71
CA PHE A 23 13.06 -2.03 2.63
C PHE A 23 13.92 -1.96 1.37
N THR A 24 14.58 -3.06 1.00
CA THR A 24 15.36 -3.13 -0.24
C THR A 24 14.47 -2.95 -1.47
N ILE A 25 13.29 -3.59 -1.48
CA ILE A 25 12.32 -3.45 -2.58
C ILE A 25 11.78 -2.03 -2.65
N ALA A 26 11.37 -1.45 -1.52
CA ALA A 26 10.90 -0.08 -1.45
C ALA A 26 11.98 0.89 -1.95
N ALA A 27 13.23 0.76 -1.49
CA ALA A 27 14.33 1.60 -1.92
C ALA A 27 14.60 1.47 -3.43
N ALA A 28 14.58 0.26 -3.98
CA ALA A 28 14.77 0.03 -5.41
C ALA A 28 13.65 0.66 -6.26
N LEU A 29 12.39 0.49 -5.84
CA LEU A 29 11.25 1.11 -6.54
C LEU A 29 11.24 2.62 -6.40
N THR A 30 11.58 3.16 -5.23
CA THR A 30 11.70 4.61 -5.03
C THR A 30 12.79 5.16 -5.94
N LEU A 31 13.97 4.52 -5.96
CA LEU A 31 15.07 4.92 -6.84
C LEU A 31 14.63 4.89 -8.31
N TRP A 32 13.97 3.82 -8.74
CA TRP A 32 13.47 3.70 -10.11
C TRP A 32 12.45 4.78 -10.45
N THR A 33 11.53 5.08 -9.52
CA THR A 33 10.53 6.12 -9.69
C THR A 33 11.18 7.50 -9.80
N VAL A 34 12.18 7.80 -8.96
CA VAL A 34 12.95 9.05 -9.01
C VAL A 34 13.67 9.17 -10.35
N LEU A 35 14.40 8.14 -10.79
CA LEU A 35 15.08 8.15 -12.08
C LEU A 35 14.09 8.30 -13.26
N GLY A 36 12.95 7.62 -13.18
CA GLY A 36 11.86 7.75 -14.16
C GLY A 36 11.39 9.19 -14.31
N GLN A 37 11.21 9.88 -13.19
CA GLN A 37 10.73 11.26 -13.11
C GLN A 37 11.78 12.28 -13.53
N THR A 38 13.04 12.10 -13.12
CA THR A 38 14.10 13.11 -13.33
C THR A 38 14.87 12.92 -14.64
N THR A 39 15.12 11.68 -15.03
CA THR A 39 16.09 11.34 -16.08
C THR A 39 15.40 10.83 -17.33
N TYR A 40 14.34 10.02 -17.16
CA TYR A 40 13.64 9.37 -18.27
C TYR A 40 12.33 10.06 -18.67
N TYR A 41 12.03 11.24 -18.10
CA TYR A 41 10.87 12.07 -18.44
C TYR A 41 9.56 11.27 -18.49
N PHE A 42 9.30 10.45 -17.47
CA PHE A 42 8.00 9.82 -17.31
C PHE A 42 6.91 10.89 -17.36
N ASN A 43 5.89 10.67 -18.20
CA ASN A 43 4.78 11.60 -18.42
C ASN A 43 3.76 11.57 -17.26
N ARG A 44 4.27 11.56 -16.03
CA ARG A 44 3.55 11.24 -14.79
C ARG A 44 3.72 12.39 -13.84
N ASP A 45 2.63 13.02 -13.47
CA ASP A 45 2.66 14.12 -12.50
C ASP A 45 2.93 13.57 -11.08
N LEU A 46 3.69 14.32 -10.29
CA LEU A 46 3.93 14.04 -8.88
C LEU A 46 2.62 13.94 -8.09
N VAL A 47 1.59 14.68 -8.51
CA VAL A 47 0.25 14.63 -7.92
C VAL A 47 -0.39 13.25 -8.08
N GLN A 48 -0.23 12.61 -9.25
CA GLN A 48 -0.79 11.29 -9.53
C GLN A 48 -0.12 10.22 -8.65
N LEU A 49 1.21 10.27 -8.55
CA LEU A 49 1.98 9.37 -7.70
C LEU A 49 1.63 9.55 -6.21
N ALA A 50 1.56 10.81 -5.75
CA ALA A 50 1.18 11.13 -4.38
C ALA A 50 -0.24 10.65 -4.07
N ALA A 51 -1.18 10.82 -5.01
CA ALA A 51 -2.55 10.33 -4.86
C ALA A 51 -2.60 8.80 -4.70
N ALA A 52 -1.85 8.04 -5.50
CA ALA A 52 -1.74 6.58 -5.35
C ALA A 52 -1.17 6.18 -3.98
N ILE A 53 -0.06 6.80 -3.56
CA ILE A 53 0.61 6.47 -2.29
C ILE A 53 -0.29 6.79 -1.10
N MET A 54 -0.88 7.99 -1.08
CA MET A 54 -1.73 8.43 0.03
C MET A 54 -2.96 7.55 0.16
N THR A 55 -3.62 7.21 -0.95
CA THR A 55 -4.82 6.36 -0.93
C THR A 55 -4.51 4.94 -0.52
N ALA A 56 -3.50 4.32 -1.11
CA ALA A 56 -3.09 2.96 -0.77
C ALA A 56 -2.67 2.85 0.70
N CYS A 57 -1.80 3.75 1.18
CA CYS A 57 -1.34 3.75 2.57
C CYS A 57 -2.47 4.06 3.56
N ALA A 58 -3.37 5.00 3.25
CA ALA A 58 -4.50 5.32 4.10
C ALA A 58 -5.44 4.12 4.25
N ILE A 59 -5.76 3.42 3.15
CA ILE A 59 -6.63 2.24 3.18
C ILE A 59 -5.95 1.11 3.97
N ASP A 60 -4.67 0.84 3.74
CA ASP A 60 -3.94 -0.23 4.46
C ASP A 60 -3.88 0.06 5.97
N LEU A 61 -3.69 1.32 6.35
CA LEU A 61 -3.72 1.77 7.74
C LEU A 61 -5.11 1.67 8.37
N VAL A 62 -6.16 2.11 7.67
CA VAL A 62 -7.54 2.03 8.16
C VAL A 62 -7.94 0.57 8.37
N ILE A 63 -7.60 -0.32 7.43
CA ILE A 63 -7.85 -1.76 7.58
C ILE A 63 -7.03 -2.33 8.75
N ALA A 64 -5.75 -1.98 8.87
CA ALA A 64 -4.91 -2.41 10.00
C ALA A 64 -5.50 -1.98 11.36
N LEU A 65 -6.01 -0.75 11.43
CA LEU A 65 -6.58 -0.19 12.65
C LEU A 65 -7.94 -0.82 13.00
N VAL A 66 -8.85 -0.92 12.03
CA VAL A 66 -10.23 -1.36 12.24
C VAL A 66 -10.32 -2.87 12.36
N ALA A 67 -9.71 -3.62 11.44
CA ALA A 67 -9.84 -5.08 11.40
C ALA A 67 -8.85 -5.78 12.35
N PHE A 68 -7.64 -5.24 12.49
CA PHE A 68 -6.56 -5.91 13.24
C PHE A 68 -6.15 -5.20 14.54
N ARG A 69 -6.68 -3.99 14.82
CA ARG A 69 -6.29 -3.14 15.95
C ARG A 69 -4.77 -2.94 16.06
N GLN A 70 -4.13 -2.79 14.90
CA GLN A 70 -2.70 -2.63 14.75
C GLN A 70 -2.38 -1.28 14.12
N ILE A 71 -1.36 -0.61 14.65
CA ILE A 71 -0.75 0.54 14.00
C ILE A 71 0.52 0.00 13.37
N MET A 72 0.61 -0.01 12.05
CA MET A 72 1.76 -0.55 11.33
C MET A 72 2.28 0.44 10.31
N VAL A 73 3.58 0.36 9.99
CA VAL A 73 4.12 1.11 8.85
C VAL A 73 3.65 0.43 7.55
N PRO A 74 2.90 1.12 6.66
CA PRO A 74 2.28 0.51 5.48
C PRO A 74 3.28 0.29 4.33
N LEU A 75 4.43 -0.33 4.63
CA LEU A 75 5.54 -0.50 3.70
C LEU A 75 5.14 -1.30 2.45
N SER A 76 4.28 -2.31 2.60
CA SER A 76 3.75 -3.05 1.46
C SER A 76 2.83 -2.21 0.59
N ALA A 77 2.01 -1.34 1.19
CA ALA A 77 1.09 -0.50 0.41
C ALA A 77 1.86 0.56 -0.36
N TYR A 78 2.93 1.10 0.23
CA TYR A 78 3.87 1.98 -0.44
C TYR A 78 4.51 1.31 -1.67
N ILE A 79 5.01 0.07 -1.54
CA ILE A 79 5.56 -0.72 -2.66
C ILE A 79 4.52 -0.90 -3.77
N THR A 80 3.27 -1.24 -3.40
CA THR A 80 2.18 -1.40 -4.38
C THR A 80 1.87 -0.08 -5.08
N ALA A 81 1.78 1.03 -4.36
CA ALA A 81 1.51 2.35 -4.95
C ALA A 81 2.64 2.83 -5.87
N LEU A 82 3.90 2.61 -5.51
CA LEU A 82 5.04 2.88 -6.40
C LEU A 82 4.97 2.03 -7.67
N SER A 83 4.62 0.74 -7.53
CA SER A 83 4.46 -0.15 -8.68
C SER A 83 3.36 0.36 -9.62
N VAL A 84 2.21 0.78 -9.09
CA VAL A 84 1.14 1.42 -9.86
C VAL A 84 1.65 2.70 -10.53
N GLY A 85 2.36 3.56 -9.80
CA GLY A 85 2.95 4.79 -10.33
C GLY A 85 3.97 4.56 -11.46
N ILE A 86 4.62 3.41 -11.49
CA ILE A 86 5.54 3.02 -12.58
C ILE A 86 4.77 2.43 -13.77
N LEU A 87 3.79 1.55 -13.53
CA LEU A 87 3.14 0.74 -14.56
C LEU A 87 1.96 1.43 -15.25
N LEU A 88 1.15 2.20 -14.51
CA LEU A 88 -0.15 2.68 -14.97
C LEU A 88 -0.06 4.06 -15.63
N GLU A 89 -0.34 4.18 -16.93
CA GLU A 89 -0.37 5.47 -17.64
C GLU A 89 -1.76 6.06 -17.78
N SER A 90 -1.97 7.20 -17.14
CA SER A 90 -3.19 8.00 -17.28
C SER A 90 -2.91 9.47 -16.99
N TYR A 91 -3.63 10.35 -17.69
CA TYR A 91 -3.62 11.79 -17.43
C TYR A 91 -4.51 12.18 -16.23
N ASP A 92 -5.48 11.32 -15.86
CA ASP A 92 -6.40 11.58 -14.75
C ASP A 92 -5.90 10.95 -13.44
N TRP A 93 -5.63 11.80 -12.44
CA TRP A 93 -5.19 11.41 -11.10
C TRP A 93 -6.19 10.50 -10.37
N ARG A 94 -7.48 10.58 -10.71
CA ARG A 94 -8.54 9.73 -10.12
C ARG A 94 -8.31 8.26 -10.44
N VAL A 95 -7.71 7.94 -11.59
CA VAL A 95 -7.41 6.56 -11.96
C VAL A 95 -6.38 5.95 -11.00
N TYR A 96 -5.41 6.74 -10.54
CA TYR A 96 -4.40 6.31 -9.56
C TYR A 96 -4.99 6.09 -8.17
N VAL A 97 -5.97 6.89 -7.78
CA VAL A 97 -6.74 6.69 -6.54
C VAL A 97 -7.49 5.36 -6.59
N VAL A 98 -8.21 5.10 -7.68
CA VAL A 98 -8.98 3.87 -7.85
C VAL A 98 -8.04 2.66 -7.92
N ALA A 99 -6.98 2.72 -8.72
CA ALA A 99 -6.00 1.63 -8.83
C ALA A 99 -5.31 1.34 -7.50
N GLY A 100 -4.86 2.39 -6.78
CA GLY A 100 -4.26 2.25 -5.46
C GLY A 100 -5.21 1.61 -4.45
N ALA A 101 -6.46 2.06 -4.41
CA ALA A 101 -7.49 1.48 -3.56
C ALA A 101 -7.77 0.02 -3.92
N TRP A 102 -7.96 -0.27 -5.21
CA TRP A 102 -8.26 -1.60 -5.73
C TRP A 102 -7.16 -2.61 -5.44
N GLY A 103 -5.90 -2.22 -5.63
CA GLY A 103 -4.74 -3.03 -5.29
C GLY A 103 -4.71 -3.41 -3.81
N ILE A 104 -4.90 -2.44 -2.91
CA ILE A 104 -4.88 -2.72 -1.47
C ILE A 104 -6.11 -3.50 -1.01
N LEU A 105 -7.28 -3.23 -1.56
CA LEU A 105 -8.47 -4.03 -1.26
C LEU A 105 -8.28 -5.48 -1.68
N SER A 106 -7.68 -5.74 -2.84
CA SER A 106 -7.39 -7.10 -3.31
C SER A 106 -6.47 -7.87 -2.36
N LYS A 107 -5.47 -7.20 -1.76
CA LYS A 107 -4.56 -7.78 -0.76
C LYS A 107 -5.30 -8.30 0.48
N HIS A 108 -6.36 -7.61 0.89
CA HIS A 108 -7.13 -7.95 2.10
C HIS A 108 -8.33 -8.85 1.80
N LEU A 109 -8.99 -8.69 0.66
CA LEU A 109 -10.18 -9.45 0.26
C LEU A 109 -9.85 -10.78 -0.42
N LEU A 110 -8.80 -10.81 -1.26
CA LEU A 110 -8.43 -11.97 -2.09
C LEU A 110 -7.17 -12.64 -1.54
N ARG A 111 -7.28 -13.13 -0.30
CA ARG A 111 -6.19 -13.82 0.40
C ARG A 111 -6.64 -15.19 0.91
N ASP A 112 -5.92 -16.24 0.55
CA ASP A 112 -6.08 -17.55 1.18
C ASP A 112 -5.12 -17.69 2.35
N ARG A 113 -5.65 -17.71 3.58
CA ARG A 113 -5.03 -17.93 4.92
C ARG A 113 -3.67 -17.27 5.19
N THR A 114 -2.67 -17.47 4.34
CA THR A 114 -1.32 -16.90 4.43
C THR A 114 -0.82 -16.22 3.15
N ARG A 115 -1.38 -16.51 1.96
CA ARG A 115 -0.87 -16.03 0.65
C ARG A 115 -1.90 -15.20 -0.13
N HIS A 116 -1.44 -14.21 -0.88
CA HIS A 116 -2.30 -13.43 -1.79
C HIS A 116 -2.58 -14.27 -3.04
N PHE A 117 -3.84 -14.31 -3.49
CA PHE A 117 -4.19 -14.97 -4.76
C PHE A 117 -3.59 -14.23 -5.95
N PHE A 118 -3.64 -12.89 -5.90
CA PHE A 118 -3.11 -12.02 -6.94
C PHE A 118 -2.03 -11.10 -6.38
N ASN A 119 -1.08 -10.73 -7.25
CA ASN A 119 -0.15 -9.65 -6.94
C ASN A 119 -0.96 -8.34 -6.84
N PRO A 120 -0.98 -7.65 -5.68
CA PRO A 120 -1.77 -6.44 -5.50
C PRO A 120 -1.49 -5.34 -6.53
N SER A 121 -0.24 -5.20 -6.97
CA SER A 121 0.14 -4.23 -8.01
C SER A 121 -0.39 -4.61 -9.38
N ASN A 122 -0.40 -5.91 -9.71
CA ASN A 122 -0.94 -6.38 -10.99
C ASN A 122 -2.47 -6.31 -11.00
N PHE A 123 -3.10 -6.60 -9.86
CA PHE A 123 -4.55 -6.50 -9.74
C PHE A 123 -5.02 -5.04 -9.78
N ALA A 124 -4.21 -4.11 -9.27
CA ALA A 124 -4.52 -2.68 -9.30
C ALA A 124 -4.71 -2.10 -10.71
N ILE A 125 -4.07 -2.68 -11.72
CA ILE A 125 -4.04 -2.16 -13.09
C ILE A 125 -5.01 -2.86 -14.05
N VAL A 126 -5.68 -3.94 -13.61
CA VAL A 126 -6.66 -4.71 -14.39
C VAL A 126 -8.07 -4.28 -13.97
#